data_AF-A0AAV9WYK3-F1
#
_entry.id   AF-A0AAV9WYK3-F1
#
_cell.length_a   1.000
_cell.length_b   1.000
_cell.length_c   1.000
_cell.angle_alpha   90.00
_cell.angle_beta   90.00
_cell.angle_gamma   90.00
#
_symmetry.space_group_name_H-M   'P 1'
#
loop_
_entity.id
_entity.type
_entity.pdbx_description
1 polymer ?
#
loop_
_entity_poly.entity_id
_entity_poly.type
_entity_poly.pdbx_seq_one_letter_code
_entity_poly.pdbx_strand_id
1 'polypeptide(L)'
;MPPPRLPRVLPPATFTKALLANPHYLSPTAQIIPINATWFMPNDPKKRTGITSHSRLRLPHSRFFDIDTVKDASINLPHMLPPSQVFVVAMRKLKIRRDDWLVFYDSYEDGILAAPRAAWTARLMGHEGVSILNNFKTFVEGNVGPIAQGEEGLFDYEGREIPKEDEYPENIGVENDRVVAFDEVIGLAKENLKEGDVDVTGIQILDARPGGRFTGKDPEPRPGLSSGHIPGSISIPFISLLDAKDRTFLPPEQLRQVLEKAGVKDDGKTKIASCGTGVTATVVELALEEAGFKETNGKRRVYDGSWTEWAQKADKDLIVKDA
;
A
#
# COMPACT_ATOMS: atom_id res chain seq x y z
N MET A 1 18.27 -4.92 22.33
CA MET A 1 17.14 -5.86 22.19
C MET A 1 16.40 -5.48 20.92
N PRO A 2 15.89 -6.44 20.12
CA PRO A 2 15.06 -6.10 18.96
C PRO A 2 13.81 -5.33 19.42
N PRO A 3 13.28 -4.39 18.60
CA PRO A 3 12.06 -3.68 18.94
C PRO A 3 10.90 -4.66 19.17
N PRO A 4 9.93 -4.33 20.04
CA PRO A 4 8.76 -5.17 20.26
C PRO A 4 8.03 -5.41 18.95
N ARG A 5 7.50 -6.63 18.75
CA ARG A 5 6.67 -6.91 17.57
C ARG A 5 5.39 -6.06 17.61
N LEU A 6 5.26 -5.14 16.67
CA LEU A 6 4.08 -4.28 16.53
C LEU A 6 3.06 -4.92 15.59
N PRO A 7 1.75 -4.65 15.78
CA PRO A 7 0.72 -5.08 14.83
C PRO A 7 0.92 -4.45 13.45
N ARG A 8 0.34 -5.09 12.42
CA ARG A 8 0.44 -4.63 11.03
C ARG A 8 -0.26 -3.28 10.86
N VAL A 9 -1.52 -3.18 11.31
CA VAL A 9 -2.25 -1.93 11.46
C VAL A 9 -2.06 -1.43 12.90
N LEU A 10 -1.36 -0.32 13.07
CA LEU A 10 -0.84 0.17 14.34
C LEU A 10 -1.66 1.36 14.87
N PRO A 11 -2.38 1.21 16.00
CA PRO A 11 -3.09 2.33 16.62
C PRO A 11 -2.12 3.43 17.12
N PRO A 12 -2.49 4.72 17.03
CA PRO A 12 -1.65 5.84 17.43
C PRO A 12 -1.12 5.77 18.87
N ALA A 13 -1.96 5.40 19.85
CA ALA A 13 -1.53 5.29 21.24
C ALA A 13 -0.47 4.20 21.45
N THR A 14 -0.60 3.08 20.74
CA THR A 14 0.37 1.98 20.75
C THR A 14 1.69 2.43 20.13
N PHE A 15 1.63 3.17 19.02
CA PHE A 15 2.81 3.75 18.38
C PHE A 15 3.57 4.70 19.30
N THR A 16 2.90 5.66 19.96
CA THR A 16 3.54 6.56 20.92
C THR A 16 4.24 5.79 22.03
N LYS A 17 3.56 4.80 22.62
CA LYS A 17 4.17 3.96 23.67
C LYS A 17 5.42 3.24 23.17
N ALA A 18 5.38 2.74 21.93
CA ALA A 18 6.52 2.05 21.32
C ALA A 18 7.69 3.01 21.05
N LEU A 19 7.43 4.21 20.55
CA LEU A 19 8.45 5.25 20.38
C LEU A 19 9.12 5.63 21.71
N LEU A 20 8.33 5.86 22.76
CA LEU A 20 8.84 6.20 24.09
C LEU A 20 9.67 5.06 24.72
N ALA A 21 9.34 3.81 24.39
CA ALA A 21 10.08 2.63 24.85
C ALA A 21 11.38 2.36 24.06
N ASN A 22 11.63 3.09 22.97
CA ASN A 22 12.87 3.03 22.19
C ASN A 22 13.62 4.38 22.17
N PRO A 23 14.00 4.96 23.34
CA PRO A 23 14.47 6.34 23.40
C PRO A 23 15.99 6.43 23.21
N HIS A 24 16.53 6.22 22.00
CA HIS A 24 17.93 6.61 21.74
C HIS A 24 18.19 6.96 20.27
N TYR A 25 18.45 8.25 20.03
CA TYR A 25 18.81 8.82 18.73
C TYR A 25 20.27 8.54 18.30
N LEU A 26 21.11 8.08 19.24
CA LEU A 26 22.52 7.73 19.04
C LEU A 26 22.82 6.23 19.23
N SER A 27 21.79 5.39 19.38
CA SER A 27 22.01 3.96 19.62
C SER A 27 22.48 3.25 18.35
N PRO A 28 23.49 2.36 18.43
CA PRO A 28 23.84 1.48 17.32
C PRO A 28 22.79 0.39 17.06
N THR A 29 21.68 0.35 17.79
CA THR A 29 20.64 -0.70 17.69
C THR A 29 19.48 -0.32 16.77
N ALA A 30 18.72 -1.33 16.30
CA ALA A 30 17.41 -1.19 15.67
C ALA A 30 16.51 -0.10 16.29
N GLN A 31 15.93 0.74 15.43
CA GLN A 31 15.01 1.82 15.82
C GLN A 31 13.59 1.59 15.30
N ILE A 32 12.61 2.26 15.90
CA ILE A 32 11.28 2.42 15.30
C ILE A 32 11.31 3.74 14.52
N ILE A 33 11.06 3.69 13.21
CA ILE A 33 11.17 4.85 12.33
C ILE A 33 9.82 5.12 11.66
N PRO A 34 9.24 6.31 11.86
CA PRO A 34 8.10 6.75 11.08
C PRO A 34 8.50 7.05 9.63
N ILE A 35 7.80 6.45 8.66
CA ILE A 35 8.00 6.67 7.23
C ILE A 35 6.76 7.33 6.65
N ASN A 36 6.87 8.59 6.26
CA ASN A 36 5.82 9.27 5.53
C ASN A 36 5.86 8.81 4.06
N ALA A 37 4.81 8.14 3.62
CA ALA A 37 4.65 7.67 2.25
C ALA A 37 3.52 8.41 1.52
N THR A 38 3.19 9.62 1.98
CA THR A 38 2.14 10.45 1.40
C THR A 38 2.34 10.61 -0.09
N TRP A 39 1.28 10.34 -0.83
CA TRP A 39 1.18 10.58 -2.24
C TRP A 39 -0.20 11.15 -2.55
N PHE A 40 -0.32 11.99 -3.59
CA PHE A 40 -1.59 12.56 -4.01
C PHE A 40 -1.87 12.17 -5.46
N MET A 41 -3.15 11.98 -5.76
CA MET A 41 -3.58 11.65 -7.11
C MET A 41 -3.17 12.75 -8.11
N PRO A 42 -2.85 12.41 -9.38
CA PRO A 42 -2.43 13.40 -10.38
C PRO A 42 -3.46 14.51 -10.65
N ASN A 43 -4.74 14.24 -10.36
CA ASN A 43 -5.84 15.18 -10.50
C ASN A 43 -6.21 15.89 -9.19
N ASP A 44 -5.34 15.86 -8.16
CA ASP A 44 -5.57 16.63 -6.93
C ASP A 44 -5.78 18.11 -7.28
N PRO A 45 -6.96 18.69 -6.99
CA PRO A 45 -7.27 20.07 -7.36
C PRO A 45 -6.34 21.08 -6.68
N LYS A 46 -5.76 20.71 -5.54
CA LYS A 46 -4.80 21.54 -4.80
C LYS A 46 -3.36 21.37 -5.28
N LYS A 47 -3.10 20.45 -6.22
CA LYS A 47 -1.77 20.11 -6.74
C LYS A 47 -0.75 19.85 -5.62
N ARG A 48 -1.18 19.20 -4.54
CA ARG A 48 -0.29 18.87 -3.42
C ARG A 48 0.70 17.81 -3.89
N THR A 49 1.89 17.80 -3.29
CA THR A 49 2.88 16.73 -3.49
C THR A 49 3.24 16.10 -2.15
N GLY A 50 3.63 14.83 -2.15
CA GLY A 50 4.02 14.12 -0.94
C GLY A 50 5.10 14.83 -0.14
N ILE A 51 6.15 15.30 -0.82
CA ILE A 51 7.28 16.00 -0.18
C ILE A 51 6.85 17.33 0.46
N THR A 52 5.95 18.08 -0.17
CA THR A 52 5.41 19.32 0.42
C THR A 52 4.52 19.03 1.63
N SER A 53 3.74 17.94 1.60
CA SER A 53 2.93 17.51 2.74
C SER A 53 3.81 17.07 3.92
N HIS A 54 4.86 16.27 3.64
CA HIS A 54 5.86 15.86 4.63
C HIS A 54 6.52 17.07 5.30
N SER A 55 6.90 18.08 4.52
CA SER A 55 7.51 19.31 5.04
C SER A 55 6.55 20.15 5.87
N ARG A 56 5.23 20.08 5.60
CA ARG A 56 4.24 20.91 6.29
C ARG A 56 3.89 20.38 7.69
N LEU A 57 3.59 19.10 7.80
CA LEU A 57 3.13 18.46 9.04
C LEU A 57 3.49 16.97 9.01
N ARG A 58 4.25 16.50 10.01
CA ARG A 58 4.73 15.11 10.07
C ARG A 58 4.96 14.65 11.50
N LEU A 59 5.26 13.35 11.63
CA LEU A 59 5.86 12.80 12.85
C LEU A 59 7.34 13.25 12.94
N PRO A 60 7.84 13.58 14.14
CA PRO A 60 9.25 13.89 14.34
C PRO A 60 10.16 12.77 13.83
N HIS A 61 11.31 13.14 13.27
CA HIS A 61 12.30 12.21 12.69
C HIS A 61 11.75 11.30 11.58
N SER A 62 10.60 11.64 10.99
CA SER A 62 10.06 10.85 9.90
C SER A 62 10.93 10.97 8.64
N ARG A 63 11.00 9.90 7.86
CA ARG A 63 11.59 9.86 6.51
C ARG A 63 10.51 9.89 5.46
N PHE A 64 10.78 10.57 4.34
CA PHE A 64 9.87 10.58 3.21
C PHE A 64 10.22 9.45 2.24
N PHE A 65 9.31 8.50 2.04
CA PHE A 65 9.43 7.44 1.06
C PHE A 65 8.55 7.78 -0.15
N ASP A 66 9.20 8.18 -1.24
CA ASP A 66 8.51 8.65 -2.43
C ASP A 66 8.22 7.50 -3.41
N ILE A 67 6.96 7.04 -3.42
CA ILE A 67 6.50 5.96 -4.31
C ILE A 67 6.51 6.34 -5.81
N ASP A 68 6.68 7.62 -6.16
CA ASP A 68 6.88 8.04 -7.55
C ASP A 68 8.33 7.84 -8.02
N THR A 69 9.29 7.77 -7.09
CA THR A 69 10.71 7.59 -7.39
C THR A 69 11.22 6.18 -7.08
N VAL A 70 10.73 5.56 -6.01
CA VAL A 70 11.10 4.19 -5.62
C VAL A 70 10.19 3.20 -6.34
N LYS A 71 10.41 3.10 -7.66
CA LYS A 71 9.63 2.27 -8.59
C LYS A 71 10.52 1.66 -9.68
N ASP A 72 9.97 0.73 -10.45
CA ASP A 72 10.62 0.30 -11.69
C ASP A 72 10.42 1.36 -12.78
N ALA A 73 11.49 2.12 -13.07
CA ALA A 73 11.48 3.15 -14.10
C ALA A 73 11.68 2.60 -15.52
N SER A 74 12.00 1.31 -15.68
CA SER A 74 12.13 0.67 -17.00
C SER A 74 10.77 0.35 -17.63
N ILE A 75 9.72 0.27 -16.81
CA ILE A 75 8.34 0.01 -17.23
C ILE A 75 7.61 1.35 -17.33
N ASN A 76 7.03 1.65 -18.50
CA ASN A 76 6.24 2.88 -18.72
C ASN A 76 4.83 2.79 -18.09
N LEU A 77 4.79 2.43 -16.82
CA LEU A 77 3.59 2.36 -15.99
C LEU A 77 3.89 3.06 -14.65
N PRO A 78 2.88 3.66 -14.02
CA PRO A 78 3.04 4.28 -12.71
C PRO A 78 3.34 3.26 -11.61
N HIS A 79 4.10 3.66 -10.60
CA HIS A 79 4.24 2.96 -9.31
C HIS A 79 4.63 1.47 -9.36
N MET A 80 5.12 0.97 -10.48
CA MET A 80 5.56 -0.43 -10.62
C MET A 80 6.57 -0.78 -9.53
N LEU A 81 6.46 -1.99 -8.98
CA LEU A 81 7.29 -2.48 -7.89
C LEU A 81 8.76 -2.27 -8.26
N PRO A 82 9.57 -1.58 -7.43
CA PRO A 82 10.96 -1.32 -7.75
C PRO A 82 11.77 -2.62 -7.85
N PRO A 83 12.79 -2.68 -8.71
CA PRO A 83 13.85 -3.67 -8.57
C PRO A 83 14.47 -3.58 -7.17
N SER A 84 14.91 -4.71 -6.62
CA SER A 84 15.45 -4.76 -5.25
C SER A 84 16.61 -3.78 -5.04
N GLN A 85 17.47 -3.59 -6.04
CA GLN A 85 18.58 -2.63 -5.95
C GLN A 85 18.08 -1.18 -5.83
N VAL A 86 17.02 -0.79 -6.54
CA VAL A 86 16.42 0.55 -6.43
C VAL A 86 15.86 0.76 -5.02
N PHE A 87 15.19 -0.25 -4.48
CA PHE A 87 14.67 -0.23 -3.11
C PHE A 87 15.80 -0.14 -2.06
N VAL A 88 16.84 -0.97 -2.17
CA VAL A 88 18.01 -0.96 -1.25
C VAL A 88 18.69 0.42 -1.26
N VAL A 89 18.92 0.99 -2.45
CA VAL A 89 19.51 2.33 -2.58
C VAL A 89 18.63 3.38 -1.90
N ALA A 90 17.31 3.31 -2.06
CA ALA A 90 16.39 4.22 -1.38
C ALA A 90 16.47 4.07 0.15
N MET A 91 16.45 2.83 0.67
CA MET A 91 16.51 2.56 2.12
C MET A 91 17.83 3.06 2.73
N ARG A 92 18.97 2.83 2.08
CA ARG A 92 20.27 3.35 2.51
C ARG A 92 20.30 4.89 2.50
N LYS A 93 19.78 5.53 1.45
CA LYS A 93 19.66 7.01 1.38
C LYS A 93 18.80 7.58 2.51
N LEU A 94 17.76 6.84 2.90
CA LEU A 94 16.91 7.16 4.03
C LEU A 94 17.53 6.77 5.39
N LYS A 95 18.77 6.27 5.43
CA LYS A 95 19.46 5.83 6.66
C LYS A 95 18.70 4.75 7.45
N ILE A 96 18.02 3.86 6.73
CA ILE A 96 17.28 2.70 7.28
C ILE A 96 18.20 1.49 7.30
N ARG A 97 18.29 0.79 8.43
CA ARG A 97 18.93 -0.53 8.58
C ARG A 97 17.90 -1.65 8.47
N ARG A 98 18.33 -2.88 8.19
CA ARG A 98 17.42 -4.02 8.03
C ARG A 98 16.65 -4.43 9.28
N ASP A 99 17.22 -4.20 10.44
CA ASP A 99 16.64 -4.54 11.75
C ASP A 99 15.72 -3.44 12.30
N ASP A 100 15.64 -2.29 11.63
CA ASP A 100 14.70 -1.24 11.98
C ASP A 100 13.25 -1.68 11.82
N TRP A 101 12.39 -1.18 12.70
CA TRP A 101 10.95 -1.28 12.55
C TRP A 101 10.40 -0.04 11.83
N LEU A 102 9.86 -0.23 10.63
CA LEU A 102 9.28 0.84 9.82
C LEU A 102 7.80 1.01 10.13
N VAL A 103 7.37 2.24 10.41
CA VAL A 103 5.96 2.59 10.63
C VAL A 103 5.54 3.56 9.54
N PHE A 104 4.91 3.04 8.48
CA PHE A 104 4.46 3.84 7.35
C PHE A 104 3.18 4.62 7.68
N TYR A 105 3.05 5.83 7.17
CA TYR A 105 1.85 6.64 7.32
C TYR A 105 1.65 7.62 6.16
N ASP A 106 0.43 8.10 6.02
CA ASP A 106 -0.01 9.04 4.98
C ASP A 106 -0.38 10.41 5.57
N SER A 107 -0.78 11.35 4.70
CA SER A 107 -1.13 12.71 5.10
C SER A 107 -2.24 12.79 6.15
N TYR A 108 -2.24 13.89 6.89
CA TYR A 108 -3.31 14.24 7.82
C TYR A 108 -4.67 14.41 7.11
N GLU A 109 -4.67 14.92 5.87
CA GLU A 109 -5.88 15.26 5.13
C GLU A 109 -6.60 14.05 4.56
N ASP A 110 -5.85 13.15 3.92
CA ASP A 110 -6.44 12.09 3.11
C ASP A 110 -6.50 10.74 3.86
N GLY A 111 -5.78 10.62 4.99
CA GLY A 111 -5.72 9.38 5.77
C GLY A 111 -5.05 8.26 4.98
N ILE A 112 -5.52 7.01 5.15
CA ILE A 112 -4.92 5.85 4.47
C ILE A 112 -5.08 5.93 2.95
N LEU A 113 -3.95 5.90 2.22
CA LEU A 113 -3.91 5.90 0.76
C LEU A 113 -2.70 5.16 0.19
N ALA A 114 -1.47 5.65 0.43
CA ALA A 114 -0.24 5.17 -0.20
C ALA A 114 0.73 4.49 0.78
N ALA A 115 0.56 4.71 2.10
CA ALA A 115 1.33 4.01 3.12
C ALA A 115 1.20 2.49 3.04
N PRO A 116 0.01 1.89 2.76
CA PRO A 116 -0.07 0.46 2.51
C PRO A 116 0.77 -0.01 1.33
N ARG A 117 0.93 0.80 0.28
CA ARG A 117 1.77 0.46 -0.89
C ARG A 117 3.24 0.43 -0.53
N ALA A 118 3.72 1.45 0.18
CA ALA A 118 5.11 1.52 0.62
C ALA A 118 5.44 0.41 1.63
N ALA A 119 4.53 0.14 2.58
CA ALA A 119 4.67 -0.94 3.54
C ALA A 119 4.67 -2.33 2.86
N TRP A 120 3.75 -2.57 1.93
CA TRP A 120 3.70 -3.80 1.15
C TRP A 120 4.99 -4.01 0.35
N THR A 121 5.50 -2.96 -0.31
CA THR A 121 6.78 -2.98 -1.00
C THR A 121 7.92 -3.37 -0.05
N ALA A 122 8.00 -2.77 1.13
CA ALA A 122 9.05 -3.10 2.11
C ALA A 122 8.98 -4.56 2.59
N ARG A 123 7.77 -5.09 2.80
CA ARG A 123 7.56 -6.50 3.13
C ARG A 123 8.01 -7.44 2.02
N LEU A 124 7.65 -7.13 0.76
CA LEU A 124 8.11 -7.93 -0.38
C LEU A 124 9.62 -7.97 -0.48
N MET A 125 10.28 -6.88 -0.11
CA MET A 125 11.74 -6.76 -0.04
C MET A 125 12.32 -7.36 1.26
N GLY A 126 11.56 -8.23 1.92
CA GLY A 126 11.96 -9.00 3.09
C GLY A 126 12.15 -8.20 4.38
N HIS A 127 11.72 -6.93 4.43
CA HIS A 127 11.87 -6.12 5.65
C HIS A 127 10.87 -6.62 6.70
N GLU A 128 11.36 -7.22 7.80
CA GLU A 128 10.48 -7.94 8.74
C GLU A 128 9.63 -6.99 9.61
N GLY A 129 10.27 -5.94 10.15
CA GLY A 129 9.62 -4.96 11.01
C GLY A 129 8.88 -3.91 10.19
N VAL A 130 7.62 -4.17 9.85
CA VAL A 130 6.79 -3.24 9.05
C VAL A 130 5.37 -3.15 9.61
N SER A 131 4.97 -1.92 9.95
CA SER A 131 3.62 -1.55 10.37
C SER A 131 3.13 -0.32 9.59
N ILE A 132 1.82 -0.09 9.62
CA ILE A 132 1.16 1.11 9.09
C ILE A 132 0.43 1.80 10.24
N LEU A 133 0.69 3.08 10.47
CA LEU A 133 -0.04 3.86 11.46
C LEU A 133 -1.51 4.00 11.03
N ASN A 134 -2.44 3.79 11.96
CA ASN A 134 -3.87 3.85 11.71
C ASN A 134 -4.58 4.97 12.50
N ASN A 135 -4.47 6.23 12.13
CA ASN A 135 -3.68 6.81 11.05
C ASN A 135 -3.05 8.11 11.56
N PHE A 136 -2.35 8.86 10.70
CA PHE A 136 -1.72 10.10 11.15
C PHE A 136 -2.74 11.18 11.54
N LYS A 137 -3.92 11.20 10.88
CA LYS A 137 -5.01 12.11 11.24
C LYS A 137 -5.43 11.93 12.70
N THR A 138 -5.73 10.71 13.11
CA THR A 138 -6.15 10.42 14.50
C THR A 138 -5.01 10.58 15.51
N PHE A 139 -3.75 10.40 15.09
CA PHE A 139 -2.59 10.75 15.91
C PHE A 139 -2.57 12.24 16.26
N VAL A 140 -2.76 13.12 15.26
CA VAL A 140 -2.77 14.57 15.45
C VAL A 140 -4.00 15.03 16.21
N GLU A 141 -5.20 14.62 15.78
CA GLU A 141 -6.46 15.05 16.40
C GLU A 141 -6.61 14.53 17.83
N GLY A 142 -6.06 13.35 18.12
CA GLY A 142 -6.04 12.77 19.46
C GLY A 142 -4.95 13.33 20.37
N ASN A 143 -4.05 14.18 19.86
CA ASN A 143 -2.91 14.74 20.58
C ASN A 143 -2.09 13.67 21.34
N VAL A 144 -1.86 12.52 20.71
CA VAL A 144 -1.27 11.34 21.39
C VAL A 144 0.26 11.33 21.38
N GLY A 145 0.90 12.32 20.76
CA GLY A 145 2.35 12.42 20.70
C GLY A 145 2.83 13.66 19.93
N PRO A 146 4.15 13.90 19.88
CA PRO A 146 4.70 15.08 19.26
C PRO A 146 4.53 15.07 17.73
N ILE A 147 4.42 16.27 17.16
CA ILE A 147 4.38 16.53 15.71
C ILE A 147 5.48 17.54 15.36
N ALA A 148 5.98 17.48 14.13
CA ALA A 148 6.89 18.48 13.58
C ALA A 148 6.21 19.22 12.42
N GLN A 149 6.49 20.52 12.29
CA GLN A 149 5.89 21.39 11.27
C GLN A 149 6.96 22.24 10.58
N GLY A 150 6.73 22.55 9.31
CA GLY A 150 7.70 23.31 8.52
C GLY A 150 9.07 22.64 8.44
N GLU A 151 10.13 23.45 8.35
CA GLU A 151 11.50 22.97 8.21
C GLU A 151 12.11 22.40 9.50
N GLU A 152 11.45 22.59 10.65
CA GLU A 152 11.94 22.15 11.95
C GLU A 152 12.15 20.64 11.98
N GLY A 153 13.39 20.18 12.10
CA GLY A 153 13.72 18.75 12.12
C GLY A 153 13.53 18.06 10.77
N LEU A 154 13.54 18.81 9.65
CA LEU A 154 13.53 18.19 8.32
C LEU A 154 14.90 17.57 8.08
N PHE A 155 14.91 16.28 7.71
CA PHE A 155 16.13 15.49 7.57
C PHE A 155 16.96 15.37 8.87
N ASP A 156 16.36 15.70 10.01
CA ASP A 156 16.97 15.51 11.32
C ASP A 156 16.94 14.02 11.71
N TYR A 157 17.91 13.31 11.13
CA TYR A 157 18.42 12.02 11.56
C TYR A 157 19.84 12.22 12.11
N GLU A 158 20.07 13.32 12.85
CA GLU A 158 21.39 13.69 13.36
C GLU A 158 22.04 12.52 14.11
N GLY A 159 23.30 12.24 13.79
CA GLY A 159 24.06 11.13 14.36
C GLY A 159 23.84 9.77 13.71
N ARG A 160 22.85 9.59 12.82
CA ARG A 160 22.68 8.32 12.09
C ARG A 160 23.47 8.31 10.79
N GLU A 161 24.39 7.34 10.66
CA GLU A 161 25.17 7.13 9.45
C GLU A 161 24.35 6.43 8.36
N ILE A 162 24.79 6.56 7.11
CA ILE A 162 24.27 5.73 6.03
C ILE A 162 24.66 4.28 6.34
N PRO A 163 23.69 3.33 6.35
CA PRO A 163 23.96 1.94 6.63
C PRO A 163 25.05 1.40 5.71
N LYS A 164 25.97 0.65 6.30
CA LYS A 164 26.97 -0.12 5.55
C LYS A 164 26.29 -1.24 4.76
N GLU A 165 27.04 -1.83 3.83
CA GLU A 165 26.52 -2.91 2.99
C GLU A 165 26.05 -4.12 3.80
N ASP A 166 26.74 -4.46 4.89
CA ASP A 166 26.35 -5.52 5.82
C ASP A 166 25.09 -5.19 6.65
N GLU A 167 24.80 -3.91 6.88
CA GLU A 167 23.61 -3.45 7.62
C GLU A 167 22.35 -3.35 6.73
N TYR A 168 22.54 -3.24 5.41
CA TYR A 168 21.49 -3.33 4.39
C TYR A 168 22.05 -3.89 3.08
N PRO A 169 22.08 -5.22 2.89
CA PRO A 169 22.76 -5.84 1.74
C PRO A 169 22.07 -5.54 0.42
N GLU A 170 22.84 -5.59 -0.68
CA GLU A 170 22.29 -5.43 -2.03
C GLU A 170 21.46 -6.65 -2.45
N ASN A 171 21.91 -7.84 -2.03
CA ASN A 171 21.23 -9.10 -2.28
C ASN A 171 20.25 -9.41 -1.14
N ILE A 172 19.08 -8.79 -1.20
CA ILE A 172 17.95 -9.11 -0.31
C ILE A 172 17.07 -10.21 -0.90
N GLY A 173 16.45 -11.01 -0.02
CA GLY A 173 15.36 -11.91 -0.42
C GLY A 173 14.12 -11.11 -0.83
N VAL A 174 13.47 -11.53 -1.92
CA VAL A 174 12.25 -10.89 -2.44
C VAL A 174 11.12 -11.92 -2.56
N GLU A 175 9.95 -11.60 -2.00
CA GLU A 175 8.72 -12.40 -2.14
C GLU A 175 8.04 -12.15 -3.51
N ASN A 176 8.62 -12.71 -4.57
CA ASN A 176 8.16 -12.46 -5.94
C ASN A 176 6.75 -13.02 -6.25
N ASP A 177 6.29 -14.03 -5.53
CA ASP A 177 4.98 -14.67 -5.80
C ASP A 177 3.77 -13.89 -5.26
N ARG A 178 4.01 -12.71 -4.68
CA ARG A 178 2.98 -11.76 -4.25
C ARG A 178 2.54 -10.80 -5.36
N VAL A 179 3.28 -10.71 -6.45
CA VAL A 179 2.97 -9.85 -7.61
C VAL A 179 2.39 -10.70 -8.73
N VAL A 180 1.34 -10.18 -9.39
CA VAL A 180 0.72 -10.82 -10.55
C VAL A 180 1.09 -10.05 -11.81
N ALA A 181 1.55 -10.75 -12.84
CA ALA A 181 1.87 -10.16 -14.13
C ALA A 181 0.62 -10.07 -15.04
N PHE A 182 0.65 -9.16 -16.01
CA PHE A 182 -0.43 -8.96 -16.98
C PHE A 182 -0.90 -10.25 -17.66
N ASP A 183 0.03 -11.05 -18.19
CA ASP A 183 -0.29 -12.27 -18.94
C ASP A 183 -1.04 -13.30 -18.09
N GLU A 184 -0.73 -13.37 -16.80
CA GLU A 184 -1.44 -14.23 -15.86
C GLU A 184 -2.88 -13.74 -15.66
N VAL A 185 -3.08 -12.44 -15.44
CA VAL A 185 -4.43 -11.86 -15.29
C VAL A 185 -5.27 -12.02 -16.56
N ILE A 186 -4.66 -11.92 -17.74
CA ILE A 186 -5.34 -12.16 -19.02
C ILE A 186 -5.85 -13.59 -19.13
N GLY A 187 -5.04 -14.58 -18.75
CA GLY A 187 -5.46 -15.98 -18.72
C GLY A 187 -6.69 -16.18 -17.85
N LEU A 188 -6.64 -15.66 -16.62
CA LEU A 188 -7.73 -15.76 -15.64
C LEU A 188 -9.01 -15.05 -16.09
N ALA A 189 -8.89 -13.85 -16.65
CA ALA A 189 -10.04 -13.11 -17.16
C ALA A 189 -10.73 -13.83 -18.33
N LYS A 190 -9.95 -14.45 -19.23
CA LYS A 190 -10.49 -15.24 -20.35
C LYS A 190 -11.21 -16.49 -19.87
N GLU A 191 -10.73 -17.12 -18.80
CA GLU A 191 -11.42 -18.25 -18.18
C GLU A 191 -12.72 -17.81 -17.51
N ASN A 192 -12.70 -16.72 -16.72
CA ASN A 192 -13.91 -16.16 -16.10
C ASN A 192 -15.00 -15.80 -17.12
N LEU A 193 -14.64 -15.34 -18.33
CA LEU A 193 -15.61 -15.07 -19.40
C LEU A 193 -16.27 -16.32 -19.99
N LYS A 194 -15.56 -17.45 -20.07
CA LYS A 194 -16.07 -18.68 -20.67
C LYS A 194 -17.07 -19.40 -19.78
N GLU A 195 -16.82 -19.36 -18.47
CA GLU A 195 -17.53 -20.14 -17.47
C GLU A 195 -18.89 -19.52 -17.11
N GLY A 196 -19.08 -18.21 -17.35
CA GLY A 196 -20.30 -17.49 -17.00
C GLY A 196 -20.54 -17.34 -15.48
N ASP A 197 -19.67 -17.94 -14.67
CA ASP A 197 -19.66 -17.88 -13.21
C ASP A 197 -18.20 -17.80 -12.70
N VAL A 198 -17.95 -16.93 -11.73
CA VAL A 198 -16.60 -16.59 -11.23
C VAL A 198 -15.97 -17.76 -10.45
N ASP A 199 -16.70 -18.85 -10.24
CA ASP A 199 -16.34 -19.91 -9.31
C ASP A 199 -15.40 -20.99 -9.88
N VAL A 200 -15.20 -21.02 -11.20
CA VAL A 200 -14.54 -22.18 -11.84
C VAL A 200 -13.02 -22.05 -11.93
N THR A 201 -12.49 -20.83 -12.03
CA THR A 201 -11.03 -20.59 -11.95
C THR A 201 -10.51 -20.69 -10.52
N GLY A 202 -11.40 -20.46 -9.54
CA GLY A 202 -11.04 -20.40 -8.14
C GLY A 202 -10.20 -19.18 -7.74
N ILE A 203 -10.13 -18.14 -8.57
CA ILE A 203 -9.39 -16.90 -8.25
C ILE A 203 -10.34 -15.72 -8.22
N GLN A 204 -10.22 -14.89 -7.20
CA GLN A 204 -11.05 -13.70 -7.02
C GLN A 204 -10.23 -12.44 -7.27
N ILE A 205 -10.57 -11.68 -8.32
CA ILE A 205 -9.95 -10.40 -8.65
C ILE A 205 -10.76 -9.29 -7.98
N LEU A 206 -10.13 -8.46 -7.16
CA LEU A 206 -10.77 -7.41 -6.36
C LEU A 206 -10.30 -6.03 -6.85
N ASP A 207 -11.21 -5.17 -7.28
CA ASP A 207 -10.87 -3.84 -7.80
C ASP A 207 -11.14 -2.75 -6.77
N ALA A 208 -10.08 -2.03 -6.39
CA ALA A 208 -10.12 -1.00 -5.35
C ALA A 208 -10.62 0.37 -5.82
N ARG A 209 -10.93 0.55 -7.11
CA ARG A 209 -11.34 1.84 -7.68
C ARG A 209 -12.76 2.23 -7.23
N PRO A 210 -13.12 3.53 -7.30
CA PRO A 210 -14.50 3.97 -7.12
C PRO A 210 -15.48 3.24 -8.04
N GLY A 211 -16.68 2.95 -7.53
CA GLY A 211 -17.70 2.18 -8.24
C GLY A 211 -18.00 2.70 -9.65
N GLY A 212 -18.14 4.00 -9.86
CA GLY A 212 -18.41 4.54 -11.20
C GLY A 212 -17.29 4.30 -12.22
N ARG A 213 -16.02 4.21 -11.79
CA ARG A 213 -14.90 3.84 -12.67
C ARG A 213 -14.93 2.35 -13.02
N PHE A 214 -15.29 1.52 -12.04
CA PHE A 214 -15.47 0.07 -12.22
C PHE A 214 -16.62 -0.25 -13.17
N THR A 215 -17.79 0.39 -13.01
CA THR A 215 -18.94 0.17 -13.89
C THR A 215 -18.74 0.78 -15.29
N GLY A 216 -17.79 1.70 -15.45
CA GLY A 216 -17.54 2.42 -16.71
C GLY A 216 -18.35 3.71 -16.86
N LYS A 217 -19.10 4.13 -15.83
CA LYS A 217 -19.88 5.37 -15.79
C LYS A 217 -19.01 6.62 -15.70
N ASP A 218 -17.97 6.57 -14.87
CA ASP A 218 -17.05 7.68 -14.65
C ASP A 218 -15.74 7.47 -15.43
N PRO A 219 -15.07 8.55 -15.87
CA PRO A 219 -13.80 8.44 -16.59
C PRO A 219 -12.65 8.04 -15.67
N GLU A 220 -11.62 7.43 -16.25
CA GLU A 220 -10.34 7.27 -15.57
C GLU A 220 -9.64 8.63 -15.42
N PRO A 221 -8.87 8.86 -14.33
CA PRO A 221 -8.16 10.13 -14.13
C PRO A 221 -7.06 10.37 -15.19
N ARG A 222 -6.64 9.32 -15.90
CA ARG A 222 -5.69 9.42 -17.00
C ARG A 222 -6.42 9.55 -18.33
N PRO A 223 -6.13 10.60 -19.12
CA PRO A 223 -6.75 10.80 -20.43
C PRO A 223 -6.54 9.60 -21.36
N GLY A 224 -7.55 9.27 -22.15
CA GLY A 224 -7.47 8.26 -23.22
C GLY A 224 -7.69 6.81 -22.80
N LEU A 225 -7.78 6.50 -21.51
CA LEU A 225 -8.08 5.14 -21.03
C LEU A 225 -9.59 4.92 -20.94
N SER A 226 -10.07 3.76 -21.40
CA SER A 226 -11.44 3.35 -21.11
C SER A 226 -11.59 3.01 -19.63
N SER A 227 -12.69 3.43 -19.03
CA SER A 227 -13.18 2.89 -17.75
C SER A 227 -13.91 1.55 -17.99
N GLY A 228 -14.38 0.92 -16.91
CA GLY A 228 -14.86 -0.45 -16.88
C GLY A 228 -14.04 -1.30 -15.90
N HIS A 229 -14.17 -2.62 -15.98
CA HIS A 229 -13.47 -3.56 -15.11
C HIS A 229 -13.05 -4.85 -15.83
N ILE A 230 -12.22 -5.65 -15.14
CA ILE A 230 -11.71 -6.94 -15.61
C ILE A 230 -12.86 -7.96 -15.48
N PRO A 231 -13.10 -8.83 -16.47
CA PRO A 231 -14.15 -9.84 -16.39
C PRO A 231 -14.12 -10.67 -15.09
N GLY A 232 -15.27 -10.76 -14.43
CA GLY A 232 -15.44 -11.50 -13.18
C GLY A 232 -14.78 -10.85 -11.95
N SER A 233 -14.23 -9.63 -12.07
CA SER A 233 -13.72 -8.91 -10.90
C SER A 233 -14.84 -8.40 -9.99
N ILE A 234 -14.53 -8.26 -8.71
CA ILE A 234 -15.43 -7.80 -7.65
C ILE A 234 -15.05 -6.37 -7.28
N SER A 235 -16.04 -5.46 -7.27
CA SER A 235 -15.82 -4.07 -6.87
C SER A 235 -15.68 -3.94 -5.35
N ILE A 236 -14.51 -3.52 -4.89
CA ILE A 236 -14.21 -3.22 -3.47
C ILE A 236 -13.61 -1.82 -3.37
N PRO A 237 -14.37 -0.72 -3.58
CA PRO A 237 -13.82 0.63 -3.49
C PRO A 237 -13.10 0.81 -2.15
N PHE A 238 -11.78 1.07 -2.14
CA PHE A 238 -10.97 0.99 -0.91
C PHE A 238 -11.52 1.85 0.24
N ILE A 239 -12.23 2.92 -0.08
CA ILE A 239 -12.87 3.82 0.88
C ILE A 239 -13.94 3.13 1.73
N SER A 240 -14.51 2.01 1.28
CA SER A 240 -15.47 1.21 2.06
C SER A 240 -14.81 0.39 3.16
N LEU A 241 -13.48 0.26 3.13
CA LEU A 241 -12.66 -0.44 4.12
C LEU A 241 -12.15 0.51 5.21
N LEU A 242 -12.48 1.80 5.10
CA LEU A 242 -12.05 2.85 6.00
C LEU A 242 -13.25 3.49 6.70
N ASP A 243 -13.05 3.94 7.93
CA ASP A 243 -14.02 4.76 8.65
C ASP A 243 -14.28 6.06 7.88
N ALA A 244 -15.55 6.39 7.71
CA ALA A 244 -15.98 7.51 6.89
C ALA A 244 -15.59 8.88 7.47
N LYS A 245 -15.41 8.97 8.80
CA LYS A 245 -15.12 10.20 9.52
C LYS A 245 -13.62 10.47 9.58
N ASP A 246 -12.83 9.47 9.96
CA ASP A 246 -11.39 9.67 10.26
C ASP A 246 -10.43 8.91 9.35
N ARG A 247 -10.96 8.12 8.40
CA ARG A 247 -10.19 7.35 7.40
C ARG A 247 -9.24 6.33 8.03
N THR A 248 -9.49 5.88 9.25
CA THR A 248 -8.82 4.71 9.81
C THR A 248 -9.34 3.42 9.17
N PHE A 249 -8.56 2.35 9.13
CA PHE A 249 -9.09 1.03 8.80
C PHE A 249 -10.23 0.66 9.76
N LEU A 250 -11.30 0.11 9.20
CA LEU A 250 -12.38 -0.48 10.01
C LEU A 250 -11.83 -1.63 10.87
N PRO A 251 -12.50 -1.96 12.00
CA PRO A 251 -12.14 -3.14 12.78
C PRO A 251 -12.22 -4.44 11.95
N PRO A 252 -11.41 -5.47 12.28
CA PRO A 252 -11.36 -6.75 11.55
C PRO A 252 -12.73 -7.36 11.18
N GLU A 253 -13.65 -7.42 12.13
CA GLU A 253 -15.00 -7.97 11.89
C GLU A 253 -15.82 -7.15 10.89
N GLN A 254 -15.66 -5.82 10.89
CA GLN A 254 -16.36 -4.94 9.95
C GLN A 254 -15.72 -5.01 8.56
N LEU A 255 -14.39 -5.11 8.48
CA LEU A 255 -13.69 -5.37 7.21
C LEU A 255 -14.20 -6.66 6.57
N ARG A 256 -14.31 -7.72 7.38
CA ARG A 256 -14.85 -9.01 6.93
C ARG A 256 -16.27 -8.88 6.39
N GLN A 257 -17.16 -8.20 7.11
CA GLN A 257 -18.53 -7.95 6.66
C GLN A 257 -18.59 -7.18 5.34
N VAL A 258 -17.76 -6.14 5.15
CA VAL A 258 -17.70 -5.36 3.91
C VAL A 258 -17.26 -6.24 2.74
N LEU A 259 -16.21 -7.05 2.93
CA LEU A 259 -15.66 -7.95 1.90
C LEU A 259 -16.67 -9.05 1.53
N GLU A 260 -17.24 -9.74 2.51
CA GLU A 260 -18.21 -10.82 2.26
C GLU A 260 -19.50 -10.28 1.62
N LYS A 261 -19.99 -9.10 2.03
CA LYS A 261 -21.16 -8.45 1.42
C LYS A 261 -20.94 -8.09 -0.04
N ALA A 262 -19.71 -7.77 -0.43
CA ALA A 262 -19.36 -7.51 -1.82
C ALA A 262 -19.18 -8.80 -2.65
N GLY A 263 -19.26 -9.98 -2.03
CA GLY A 263 -19.16 -11.27 -2.70
C GLY A 263 -17.78 -11.94 -2.57
N VAL A 264 -16.86 -11.41 -1.76
CA VAL A 264 -15.56 -12.04 -1.54
C VAL A 264 -15.73 -13.29 -0.67
N LYS A 265 -15.32 -14.45 -1.19
CA LYS A 265 -15.39 -15.75 -0.50
C LYS A 265 -14.09 -16.06 0.23
N ASP A 266 -14.18 -16.49 1.49
CA ASP A 266 -13.06 -17.04 2.26
C ASP A 266 -12.91 -18.55 2.01
N ASP A 267 -12.65 -18.90 0.75
CA ASP A 267 -12.47 -20.27 0.25
C ASP A 267 -11.01 -20.75 0.32
N GLY A 268 -10.12 -19.94 0.90
CA GLY A 268 -8.68 -20.20 1.00
C GLY A 268 -7.92 -20.15 -0.34
N LYS A 269 -8.59 -19.83 -1.45
CA LYS A 269 -7.98 -19.74 -2.79
C LYS A 269 -7.33 -18.36 -3.02
N THR A 270 -6.65 -18.16 -4.14
CA THR A 270 -5.95 -16.91 -4.45
C THR A 270 -6.91 -15.72 -4.55
N LYS A 271 -6.51 -14.58 -3.96
CA LYS A 271 -7.18 -13.29 -4.13
C LYS A 271 -6.19 -12.30 -4.74
N ILE A 272 -6.59 -11.65 -5.83
CA ILE A 272 -5.75 -10.69 -6.56
C ILE A 272 -6.36 -9.30 -6.38
N ALA A 273 -5.70 -8.43 -5.63
CA ALA A 273 -6.10 -7.04 -5.54
C ALA A 273 -5.56 -6.24 -6.73
N SER A 274 -6.40 -5.38 -7.29
CA SER A 274 -6.10 -4.45 -8.38
C SER A 274 -6.71 -3.08 -8.07
N CYS A 275 -6.31 -2.05 -8.79
CA CYS A 275 -6.93 -0.74 -8.73
C CYS A 275 -6.67 0.03 -10.03
N GLY A 276 -6.34 1.32 -9.96
CA GLY A 276 -5.80 2.05 -11.11
C GLY A 276 -4.35 1.67 -11.44
N THR A 277 -3.50 1.53 -10.42
CA THR A 277 -2.03 1.62 -10.52
C THR A 277 -1.26 0.84 -9.46
N GLY A 278 -1.86 -0.21 -8.88
CA GLY A 278 -1.27 -0.99 -7.79
C GLY A 278 -1.25 -0.31 -6.41
N VAL A 279 -1.55 0.99 -6.29
CA VAL A 279 -1.48 1.72 -5.00
C VAL A 279 -2.60 1.30 -4.06
N THR A 280 -3.86 1.65 -4.35
CA THR A 280 -4.99 1.34 -3.45
C THR A 280 -5.37 -0.14 -3.43
N ALA A 281 -4.84 -0.95 -4.36
CA ALA A 281 -4.91 -2.40 -4.30
C ALA A 281 -4.30 -2.95 -3.00
N THR A 282 -3.22 -2.34 -2.51
CA THR A 282 -2.57 -2.75 -1.26
C THR A 282 -3.38 -2.42 -0.01
N VAL A 283 -4.36 -1.49 -0.09
CA VAL A 283 -5.35 -1.27 0.97
C VAL A 283 -6.28 -2.48 1.07
N VAL A 284 -6.74 -3.01 -0.07
CA VAL A 284 -7.59 -4.21 -0.14
C VAL A 284 -6.81 -5.45 0.31
N GLU A 285 -5.55 -5.59 -0.14
CA GLU A 285 -4.67 -6.69 0.29
C GLU A 285 -4.49 -6.71 1.81
N LEU A 286 -4.22 -5.57 2.42
CA LEU A 286 -4.08 -5.45 3.86
C LEU A 286 -5.42 -5.70 4.59
N ALA A 287 -6.53 -5.20 4.06
CA ALA A 287 -7.84 -5.45 4.66
C ALA A 287 -8.21 -6.94 4.65
N LEU A 288 -7.82 -7.70 3.62
CA LEU A 288 -7.98 -9.16 3.59
C LEU A 288 -7.14 -9.83 4.69
N GLU A 289 -5.89 -9.38 4.92
CA GLU A 289 -5.03 -9.87 6.01
C GLU A 289 -5.68 -9.61 7.38
N GLU A 290 -6.11 -8.36 7.62
CA GLU A 290 -6.72 -7.95 8.90
C GLU A 290 -8.10 -8.60 9.14
N ALA A 291 -8.88 -8.84 8.08
CA ALA A 291 -10.17 -9.56 8.17
C ALA A 291 -10.02 -11.09 8.34
N GLY A 292 -8.78 -11.60 8.34
CA GLY A 292 -8.48 -13.01 8.59
C GLY A 292 -8.76 -13.93 7.41
N PHE A 293 -8.75 -13.43 6.17
CA PHE A 293 -8.86 -14.28 4.98
C PHE A 293 -7.63 -15.19 4.86
N LYS A 294 -7.89 -16.49 4.75
CA LYS A 294 -6.84 -17.51 4.86
C LYS A 294 -6.06 -17.69 3.55
N GLU A 295 -4.77 -17.99 3.68
CA GLU A 295 -3.88 -18.37 2.57
C GLU A 295 -3.60 -19.88 2.57
N THR A 296 -4.64 -20.72 2.62
CA THR A 296 -4.46 -22.18 2.74
C THR A 296 -4.10 -22.85 1.42
N ASN A 297 -4.75 -22.46 0.32
CA ASN A 297 -4.57 -23.07 -1.01
C ASN A 297 -4.03 -22.06 -2.04
N GLY A 298 -4.18 -20.77 -1.77
CA GLY A 298 -3.68 -19.68 -2.61
C GLY A 298 -3.20 -18.51 -1.78
N LYS A 299 -2.68 -17.49 -2.46
CA LYS A 299 -2.09 -16.30 -1.84
C LYS A 299 -2.95 -15.07 -2.09
N ARG A 300 -2.85 -14.09 -1.19
CA ARG A 300 -3.14 -12.69 -1.45
C ARG A 300 -2.01 -12.14 -2.31
N ARG A 301 -2.37 -11.58 -3.45
CA ARG A 301 -1.44 -11.05 -4.46
C ARG A 301 -1.95 -9.71 -4.97
N VAL A 302 -1.07 -8.92 -5.56
CA VAL A 302 -1.41 -7.62 -6.16
C VAL A 302 -1.09 -7.67 -7.65
N TYR A 303 -2.07 -7.33 -8.48
CA TYR A 303 -1.83 -7.03 -9.88
C TYR A 303 -1.34 -5.58 -10.01
N ASP A 304 -0.03 -5.44 -10.14
CA ASP A 304 0.65 -4.17 -9.96
C ASP A 304 0.38 -3.15 -11.07
N GLY A 305 0.45 -3.61 -12.34
CA GLY A 305 0.09 -2.78 -13.49
C GLY A 305 -1.37 -2.34 -13.49
N SER A 306 -2.25 -3.12 -12.83
CA SER A 306 -3.62 -2.74 -12.49
C SER A 306 -4.42 -2.30 -13.72
N TRP A 307 -5.48 -1.49 -13.53
CA TRP A 307 -6.33 -1.02 -14.63
C TRP A 307 -5.59 -0.25 -15.71
N THR A 308 -4.51 0.46 -15.37
CA THR A 308 -3.76 1.23 -16.37
C THR A 308 -3.09 0.34 -17.38
N GLU A 309 -2.41 -0.72 -16.93
CA GLU A 309 -1.85 -1.71 -17.83
C GLU A 309 -2.95 -2.45 -18.59
N TRP A 310 -4.03 -2.83 -17.88
CA TRP A 310 -5.16 -3.54 -18.47
C TRP A 310 -5.81 -2.75 -19.62
N ALA A 311 -6.22 -1.51 -19.36
CA ALA A 311 -6.90 -0.67 -20.35
C ALA A 311 -6.01 -0.26 -21.53
N GLN A 312 -4.68 -0.38 -21.41
CA GLN A 312 -3.73 -0.13 -22.50
C GLN A 312 -3.47 -1.37 -23.36
N LYS A 313 -3.44 -2.56 -22.76
CA LYS A 313 -2.94 -3.79 -23.43
C LYS A 313 -4.01 -4.83 -23.72
N ALA A 314 -5.07 -4.90 -22.93
CA ALA A 314 -6.10 -5.92 -23.09
C ALA A 314 -6.96 -5.66 -24.34
N ASP A 315 -7.43 -6.74 -24.96
CA ASP A 315 -8.41 -6.66 -26.04
C ASP A 315 -9.71 -6.01 -25.53
N LYS A 316 -10.42 -5.29 -26.41
CA LYS A 316 -11.59 -4.48 -26.03
C LYS A 316 -12.75 -5.28 -25.45
N ASP A 317 -12.88 -6.54 -25.85
CA ASP A 317 -13.87 -7.49 -25.34
C ASP A 317 -13.58 -7.94 -23.90
N LEU A 318 -12.36 -7.71 -23.41
CA LEU A 318 -11.95 -7.92 -22.02
C LEU A 318 -12.13 -6.66 -21.15
N ILE A 319 -12.80 -5.61 -21.65
CA ILE A 319 -13.16 -4.41 -20.89
C ILE A 319 -14.66 -4.42 -20.67
N VAL A 320 -15.09 -4.85 -19.49
CA VAL A 320 -16.52 -4.95 -19.13
C VAL A 320 -17.02 -3.62 -18.59
N LYS A 321 -18.24 -3.25 -18.98
CA LYS A 321 -18.98 -2.10 -18.44
C LYS A 321 -20.36 -2.57 -18.00
N ASP A 322 -20.81 -2.05 -16.87
CA ASP A 322 -22.15 -2.34 -16.37
C ASP A 322 -23.15 -1.37 -17.00
N ALA A 323 -24.34 -1.89 -17.31
CA ALA A 323 -25.43 -1.14 -17.92
C ALA A 323 -26.10 -0.14 -16.97
#